data_AF-A0A243SAM3-F1
#
_entry.id   AF-A0A243SAM3-F1
#
_cell.length_a   1.000
_cell.length_b   1.000
_cell.length_c   1.000
_cell.angle_alpha   90.00
_cell.angle_beta   90.00
_cell.angle_gamma   90.00
#
_symmetry.space_group_name_H-M   'P 1'
#
loop_
_entity.id
_entity.type
_entity.pdbx_description
1 polymer ?
#
loop_
_entity_poly.entity_id
_entity_poly.type
_entity_poly.pdbx_seq_one_letter_code
_entity_poly.pdbx_strand_id
1 'polypeptide(L)'
;MTQPVWWPEVVKAADRRRHVTGLLLAHATPTVERGTLRLTFADPALAVAWHDSRAEDALEGALAHLGWAMPIEVADRLPTVGE
;
A
#
# COMPACT_ATOMS: atom_id res chain seq x y z
N MET A 1 4.56 1.58 -15.52
CA MET A 1 5.43 1.03 -14.47
C MET A 1 4.89 -0.35 -14.10
N THR A 2 5.77 -1.32 -13.81
CA THR A 2 5.37 -2.71 -13.58
C THR A 2 5.32 -2.99 -12.09
N GLN A 3 4.22 -3.57 -11.63
CA GLN A 3 4.04 -4.04 -10.26
C GLN A 3 5.11 -5.10 -9.91
N PRO A 4 5.65 -5.11 -8.67
CA PRO A 4 6.58 -6.15 -8.24
C PRO A 4 5.94 -7.54 -8.31
N VAL A 5 6.70 -8.53 -8.80
CA VAL A 5 6.21 -9.92 -8.99
C VAL A 5 5.72 -10.57 -7.69
N TRP A 6 6.26 -10.14 -6.55
CA TRP A 6 5.93 -10.62 -5.22
C TRP A 6 4.71 -9.92 -4.59
N TRP A 7 4.19 -8.86 -5.21
CA TRP A 7 3.06 -8.10 -4.65
C TRP A 7 1.80 -8.93 -4.36
N PRO A 8 1.37 -9.85 -5.24
CA PRO A 8 0.16 -10.64 -4.96
C PRO A 8 0.27 -11.47 -3.67
N GLU A 9 1.48 -11.87 -3.26
CA GLU A 9 1.70 -12.59 -2.01
C GLU A 9 1.62 -11.67 -0.79
N VAL A 10 2.12 -10.44 -0.91
CA VAL A 10 1.96 -9.39 0.11
C VAL A 10 0.49 -9.08 0.35
N VAL A 11 -0.29 -8.89 -0.72
CA VAL A 11 -1.73 -8.63 -0.61
C VAL A 11 -2.44 -9.75 0.14
N LYS A 12 -2.15 -11.02 -0.21
CA LYS A 12 -2.70 -12.19 0.50
C LYS A 12 -2.27 -12.25 1.97
N ALA A 13 -1.01 -11.95 2.26
CA ALA A 13 -0.48 -11.95 3.62
C ALA A 13 -1.07 -10.81 4.47
N ALA A 14 -1.31 -9.65 3.87
CA ALA A 14 -1.95 -8.51 4.52
C ALA A 14 -3.45 -8.76 4.74
N ASP A 15 -4.16 -9.33 3.76
CA ASP A 15 -5.58 -9.71 3.87
C ASP A 15 -5.84 -10.68 5.04
N ARG A 16 -4.99 -11.70 5.18
CA ARG A 16 -5.06 -12.66 6.29
C ARG A 16 -4.88 -12.01 7.67
N ARG A 17 -4.07 -10.95 7.75
CA ARG A 17 -3.87 -10.18 8.99
C ARG A 17 -5.05 -9.27 9.24
N ARG A 18 -5.51 -8.62 8.17
CA ARG A 18 -6.58 -7.65 8.23
C ARG A 18 -7.23 -7.48 6.86
N HIS A 19 -8.47 -7.95 6.77
CA HIS A 19 -9.21 -7.97 5.51
C HIS A 19 -9.32 -6.59 4.83
N VAL A 20 -9.58 -5.52 5.60
CA VAL A 20 -9.67 -4.16 5.04
C VAL A 20 -8.36 -3.71 4.38
N THR A 21 -7.21 -4.10 4.92
CA THR A 21 -5.91 -3.81 4.31
C THR A 21 -5.77 -4.54 2.97
N GLY A 22 -6.14 -5.82 2.92
CA GLY A 22 -6.15 -6.60 1.68
C GLY A 22 -7.02 -5.97 0.59
N LEU A 23 -8.23 -5.54 0.95
CA LEU A 23 -9.15 -4.84 0.04
C LEU A 23 -8.54 -3.54 -0.49
N LEU A 24 -7.98 -2.69 0.38
CA LEU A 24 -7.35 -1.43 -0.04
C LEU A 24 -6.17 -1.69 -0.98
N LEU A 25 -5.31 -2.66 -0.67
CA LEU A 25 -4.14 -3.00 -1.48
C LEU A 25 -4.50 -3.60 -2.85
N ALA A 26 -5.67 -4.23 -2.99
CA ALA A 26 -6.18 -4.69 -4.27
C ALA A 26 -6.47 -3.53 -5.24
N HIS A 27 -6.69 -2.32 -4.70
CA HIS A 27 -6.90 -1.09 -5.47
C HIS A 27 -5.66 -0.18 -5.50
N ALA A 28 -4.55 -0.61 -4.90
CA ALA A 28 -3.28 0.11 -4.91
C ALA A 28 -2.41 -0.34 -6.09
N THR A 29 -1.74 0.60 -6.74
CA THR A 29 -0.62 0.33 -7.63
C THR A 29 0.69 0.46 -6.85
N PRO A 30 1.41 -0.63 -6.59
CA PRO A 30 2.70 -0.59 -5.92
C PRO A 30 3.85 -0.29 -6.89
N THR A 31 4.78 0.54 -6.46
CA THR A 31 6.09 0.71 -7.12
C THR A 31 7.20 0.67 -6.07
N VAL A 32 8.39 0.21 -6.45
CA VAL A 32 9.56 0.26 -5.57
C VAL A 32 10.52 1.30 -6.14
N GLU A 33 10.71 2.39 -5.41
CA GLU A 33 11.57 3.50 -5.80
C GLU A 33 12.65 3.68 -4.72
N ARG A 34 13.92 3.51 -5.10
CA ARG A 34 15.08 3.68 -4.20
C ARG A 34 14.97 2.88 -2.88
N GLY A 35 14.37 1.69 -2.93
CA GLY A 35 14.19 0.83 -1.77
C GLY A 35 12.98 1.17 -0.90
N THR A 36 12.09 2.06 -1.35
CA THR A 36 10.84 2.42 -0.68
C THR A 36 9.67 1.84 -1.47
N LEU A 37 8.72 1.21 -0.79
CA LEU A 37 7.46 0.78 -1.38
C LEU A 37 6.51 1.97 -1.46
N ARG A 38 6.26 2.46 -2.66
CA ARG A 38 5.30 3.52 -2.92
C ARG A 38 3.96 2.93 -3.36
N LEU A 39 2.89 3.31 -2.68
CA LEU A 39 1.52 2.93 -3.00
C LEU A 39 0.81 4.11 -3.63
N THR A 40 0.30 3.91 -4.84
CA THR A 40 -0.57 4.89 -5.48
C THR A 40 -1.98 4.34 -5.55
N PHE A 41 -2.93 5.02 -4.93
CA PHE A 41 -4.34 4.70 -5.06
C PHE A 41 -4.95 5.44 -6.26
N ALA A 42 -5.85 4.78 -6.97
CA ALA A 42 -6.56 5.41 -8.10
C ALA A 42 -7.59 6.46 -7.64
N ASP A 43 -8.10 6.30 -6.42
CA ASP A 43 -9.10 7.16 -5.80
C ASP A 43 -8.54 7.77 -4.49
N PRO A 44 -8.52 9.10 -4.34
CA PRO A 44 -8.12 9.76 -3.09
C PRO A 44 -8.90 9.29 -1.85
N ALA A 45 -10.16 8.89 -2.00
CA ALA A 45 -10.95 8.36 -0.88
C ALA A 45 -10.35 7.05 -0.31
N LEU A 46 -9.70 6.25 -1.15
CA LEU A 46 -9.00 5.03 -0.70
C LEU A 46 -7.70 5.35 0.04
N ALA A 47 -7.00 6.44 -0.33
CA ALA A 47 -5.85 6.92 0.41
C ALA A 47 -6.27 7.42 1.81
N VAL A 48 -7.38 8.14 1.91
CA VAL A 48 -7.95 8.52 3.22
C VAL A 48 -8.32 7.28 4.04
N ALA A 49 -9.03 6.32 3.45
CA ALA A 49 -9.39 5.07 4.12
C ALA A 49 -8.17 4.25 4.57
N TRP A 50 -7.06 4.31 3.82
CA TRP A 50 -5.79 3.71 4.19
C TRP A 50 -5.26 4.28 5.51
N HIS A 51 -5.19 5.61 5.61
CA HIS A 51 -4.71 6.30 6.81
C HIS A 51 -5.64 6.08 8.01
N ASP A 52 -6.96 6.27 7.82
CA ASP A 52 -7.95 6.13 8.89
C ASP A 52 -8.01 4.71 9.43
N SER A 53 -7.85 3.73 8.56
CA SER A 53 -7.87 2.34 8.99
C SER A 53 -6.59 1.97 9.74
N ARG A 54 -5.45 2.65 9.58
CA ARG A 54 -4.12 2.14 9.98
C ARG A 54 -3.76 0.85 9.24
N ALA A 55 -4.02 0.82 7.93
CA ALA A 55 -3.73 -0.35 7.10
C ALA A 55 -2.22 -0.62 6.94
N GLU A 56 -1.39 0.40 7.18
CA GLU A 56 0.08 0.34 7.15
C GLU A 56 0.67 -0.71 8.10
N ASP A 57 0.25 -0.73 9.37
CA ASP A 57 0.72 -1.70 10.37
C ASP A 57 0.58 -3.17 9.88
N ALA A 58 -0.53 -3.47 9.19
CA ALA A 58 -0.78 -4.80 8.65
C ALA A 58 0.05 -5.11 7.39
N LEU A 59 0.35 -4.11 6.57
CA LEU A 59 1.23 -4.24 5.41
C LEU A 59 2.69 -4.41 5.84
N GLU A 60 3.17 -3.62 6.80
CA GLU A 60 4.51 -3.80 7.37
C GLU A 60 4.69 -5.21 7.93
N GLY A 61 3.71 -5.69 8.71
CA GLY A 61 3.72 -7.05 9.23
C GLY A 61 3.68 -8.14 8.14
N ALA A 62 3.06 -7.86 7.00
CA ALA A 62 3.03 -8.77 5.85
C ALA A 62 4.38 -8.79 5.11
N LEU A 63 4.98 -7.63 4.88
CA LEU A 63 6.31 -7.48 4.28
C LEU A 63 7.37 -8.19 5.13
N ALA A 64 7.39 -7.91 6.45
CA ALA A 64 8.34 -8.50 7.38
C ALA A 64 8.24 -10.03 7.42
N HIS A 65 7.02 -10.58 7.40
CA HIS A 65 6.79 -12.02 7.36
C HIS A 65 7.31 -12.70 6.09
N LEU A 66 7.34 -11.97 4.98
CA LEU A 66 7.87 -12.44 3.71
C LEU A 66 9.36 -12.10 3.53
N GLY A 67 10.00 -11.59 4.59
CA GLY A 67 11.45 -11.29 4.62
C GLY A 67 11.82 -9.94 4.03
N TRP A 68 10.86 -9.04 3.83
CA TRP A 68 11.12 -7.68 3.34
C TRP A 68 11.01 -6.65 4.46
N ALA A 69 12.01 -5.78 4.54
CA ALA A 69 11.97 -4.59 5.39
C ALA A 69 12.25 -3.38 4.50
N MET A 70 11.22 -2.58 4.25
CA MET A 70 11.33 -1.35 3.48
C MET A 70 10.30 -0.33 3.99
N PRO A 71 10.62 0.97 3.93
CA PRO A 71 9.64 2.01 4.24
C PRO A 71 8.49 1.97 3.23
N ILE A 72 7.31 2.38 3.69
CA ILE A 72 6.10 2.49 2.89
C ILE A 72 5.77 3.98 2.74
N GLU A 73 5.47 4.40 1.51
CA GLU A 73 4.98 5.74 1.23
C GLU A 73 3.67 5.65 0.47
N VAL A 74 2.67 6.43 0.88
CA VAL A 74 1.44 6.59 0.09
C VAL A 74 1.56 7.85 -0.73
N ALA A 75 1.46 7.68 -2.05
CA ALA A 75 1.45 8.79 -2.97
C ALA A 75 0.06 9.43 -2.97
N ASP A 76 -0.12 10.45 -2.14
CA ASP A 76 -1.29 11.31 -2.24
C ASP A 76 -1.23 12.06 -3.58
N ARG A 77 -2.08 11.66 -4.54
CA ARG A 77 -2.53 12.64 -5.53
C ARG A 77 -3.52 13.57 -4.84
N LEU A 78 -3.02 14.46 -4.00
CA LEU A 78 -3.74 15.70 -3.77
C LEU A 78 -3.62 16.50 -5.06
N PRO A 79 -4.72 16.86 -5.75
CA PRO A 79 -4.65 18.04 -6.59
C PRO A 79 -4.26 19.19 -5.65
N THR A 80 -3.14 19.85 -5.95
CA THR A 80 -2.91 21.20 -5.46
C THR A 80 -4.19 21.99 -5.74
N VAL A 81 -4.94 22.33 -4.69
CA VAL A 81 -6.00 23.33 -4.76
C VAL A 81 -5.28 24.65 -5.02
N GLY A 82 -5.13 24.97 -6.30
CA GLY A 82 -4.88 26.32 -6.75
C GLY A 82 -6.22 26.98 -6.95
N GLU A 83 -6.67 27.74 -5.96
CA GLU A 83 -7.58 28.87 -6.11
C GLU A 83 -7.03 30.05 -5.30
#